data_AF-A0A6L8N662-F1
#
_entry.id   AF-A0A6L8N662-F1
#
_cell.length_a   1.000
_cell.length_b   1.000
_cell.length_c   1.000
_cell.angle_alpha   90.00
_cell.angle_beta   90.00
_cell.angle_gamma   90.00
#
_symmetry.space_group_name_H-M   'P 1'
#
loop_
_entity.id
_entity.type
_entity.pdbx_description
1 polymer ?
#
loop_
_entity_poly.entity_id
_entity_poly.type
_entity_poly.pdbx_seq_one_letter_code
_entity_poly.pdbx_strand_id
1 'polypeptide(L)'
;MTSSGTTGPLDPAVAARLKRTADGLVPAVAQQYDTGEVLMLGWMDDEALHRTLTTGRATYWSRSRREYWVKGDTSGHVQHVKSVALDCDGDTLLVKVDQIGAACHTGDRTCFDADVLPLGK
;
A
#
# COMPACT_ATOMS: atom_id res chain seq x y z
N MET A 1 11.44 24.60 14.93
CA MET A 1 11.14 23.23 14.47
C MET A 1 9.68 23.20 14.02
N THR A 2 9.42 23.64 12.79
CA THR A 2 8.08 23.68 12.21
C THR A 2 7.96 22.51 11.25
N SER A 3 7.18 21.50 11.64
CA SER A 3 6.74 20.43 10.75
C SER A 3 5.76 21.04 9.75
N SER A 4 6.21 21.29 8.53
CA SER A 4 5.36 21.70 7.43
C SER A 4 4.77 20.42 6.83
N GLY A 5 3.51 20.14 7.17
CA GLY A 5 2.71 19.15 6.44
C GLY A 5 2.72 19.55 4.97
N THR A 6 3.39 18.75 4.14
CA THR A 6 3.59 19.09 2.73
C THR A 6 2.33 18.73 1.97
N THR A 7 1.41 19.67 1.84
CA THR A 7 0.27 19.59 0.92
C THR A 7 0.80 19.87 -0.49
N GLY A 8 1.05 18.83 -1.28
CA GLY A 8 1.58 18.96 -2.64
C GLY A 8 1.41 17.67 -3.44
N PRO A 9 1.68 17.67 -4.76
CA PRO A 9 1.68 16.43 -5.53
C PRO A 9 2.81 15.49 -5.07
N LEU A 10 2.80 14.24 -5.55
CA LEU A 10 3.93 13.33 -5.40
C LEU A 10 5.22 14.01 -5.89
N ASP A 11 6.32 13.81 -5.15
CA ASP A 11 7.63 14.32 -5.56
C ASP A 11 7.93 13.92 -7.03
N PRO A 12 8.18 14.86 -7.94
CA PRO A 12 8.43 14.57 -9.35
C PRO A 12 9.56 13.56 -9.59
N ALA A 13 10.59 13.54 -8.74
CA ALA A 13 11.69 12.58 -8.83
C ALA A 13 11.26 11.16 -8.46
N VAL A 14 10.27 11.01 -7.57
CA VAL A 14 9.63 9.72 -7.29
C VAL A 14 8.68 9.36 -8.42
N ALA A 15 7.84 10.31 -8.86
CA ALA A 15 6.84 10.10 -9.90
C ALA A 15 7.45 9.64 -11.24
N ALA A 16 8.62 10.16 -11.60
CA ALA A 16 9.36 9.81 -12.82
C ALA A 16 9.89 8.35 -12.83
N ARG A 17 9.98 7.71 -11.66
CA ARG A 17 10.47 6.32 -11.51
C ARG A 17 9.34 5.28 -11.55
N LEU A 18 8.08 5.72 -11.49
CA LEU A 18 6.92 4.84 -11.48
C LEU A 18 6.49 4.48 -12.90
N LYS A 19 6.41 3.18 -13.17
CA LYS A 19 5.84 2.63 -14.40
C LYS A 19 4.40 2.18 -14.11
N ARG A 20 3.47 3.09 -14.39
CA ARG A 20 2.03 2.90 -14.11
C ARG A 20 1.37 2.05 -15.20
N THR A 21 0.28 1.41 -14.84
CA THR A 21 -0.66 0.82 -15.80
C THR A 21 -1.33 1.92 -16.65
N ALA A 22 -2.09 1.51 -17.68
CA ALA A 22 -2.89 2.42 -18.49
C ALA A 22 -3.92 3.23 -17.68
N ASP A 23 -4.35 2.71 -16.52
CA ASP A 23 -5.27 3.39 -15.60
C ASP A 23 -4.56 4.35 -14.65
N GLY A 24 -3.24 4.53 -14.78
CA GLY A 24 -2.43 5.38 -13.91
C GLY A 24 -2.09 4.76 -12.55
N LEU A 25 -2.19 3.43 -12.40
CA LEU A 25 -2.02 2.74 -11.12
C LEU A 25 -0.73 1.93 -11.07
N VAL A 26 -0.23 1.68 -9.85
CA VAL A 26 0.81 0.69 -9.55
C VAL A 26 0.31 -0.29 -8.48
N PRO A 27 0.63 -1.59 -8.58
CA PRO A 27 0.39 -2.54 -7.51
C PRO A 27 1.24 -2.17 -6.28
N ALA A 28 0.65 -2.31 -5.10
CA ALA A 28 1.32 -2.09 -3.82
C ALA A 28 1.13 -3.33 -2.93
N VAL A 29 2.22 -4.07 -2.73
CA VAL A 29 2.26 -5.23 -1.83
C VAL A 29 2.51 -4.73 -0.42
N ALA A 30 1.53 -4.90 0.46
CA ALA A 30 1.68 -4.62 1.89
C ALA A 30 2.33 -5.83 2.57
N GLN A 31 3.45 -5.61 3.23
CA GLN A 31 4.20 -6.65 3.93
C GLN A 31 4.43 -6.22 5.38
N GLN A 32 4.27 -7.14 6.33
CA GLN A 32 4.64 -6.90 7.71
C GLN A 32 6.15 -6.64 7.80
N TYR A 33 6.53 -5.52 8.43
CA TYR A 33 7.88 -4.97 8.33
C TYR A 33 8.97 -5.86 8.95
N ASP A 34 8.65 -6.57 10.04
CA ASP A 34 9.57 -7.37 10.85
C ASP A 34 9.54 -8.85 10.47
N THR A 35 8.37 -9.44 10.23
CA THR A 35 8.23 -10.85 9.88
C THR A 35 8.39 -11.14 8.38
N GLY A 36 8.16 -10.14 7.52
CA GLY A 36 8.11 -10.33 6.07
C GLY A 36 6.82 -11.01 5.58
N GLU A 37 5.83 -11.24 6.44
CA GLU A 37 4.52 -11.78 6.04
C GLU A 37 3.84 -10.86 5.02
N VAL A 38 3.45 -11.39 3.87
CA VAL A 38 2.66 -10.63 2.89
C VAL A 38 1.22 -10.55 3.41
N LEU A 39 0.69 -9.34 3.53
CA LEU A 39 -0.60 -9.06 4.17
C LEU A 39 -1.73 -8.87 3.17
N MET A 40 -1.48 -8.10 2.12
CA MET A 40 -2.46 -7.81 1.08
C MET A 40 -1.78 -7.19 -0.14
N LEU A 41 -2.51 -7.17 -1.25
CA LEU A 41 -2.20 -6.36 -2.42
C LEU A 41 -3.26 -5.25 -2.56
N GLY A 42 -2.79 -4.03 -2.74
CA GLY A 42 -3.61 -2.86 -3.08
C GLY A 42 -3.13 -2.21 -4.37
N TRP A 43 -3.81 -1.13 -4.76
CA TRP A 43 -3.41 -0.28 -5.88
C TRP A 43 -3.19 1.14 -5.38
N MET A 44 -2.19 1.82 -5.91
CA MET A 44 -1.93 3.23 -5.66
C MET A 44 -1.79 3.98 -6.98
N ASP A 45 -2.33 5.19 -7.06
CA ASP A 45 -1.88 6.20 -8.00
C ASP A 45 -0.90 7.16 -7.29
N ASP A 46 -0.56 8.27 -7.95
CA ASP A 46 0.36 9.27 -7.42
C ASP A 46 -0.15 9.91 -6.13
N GLU A 47 -1.46 10.14 -6.03
CA GLU A 47 -2.08 10.76 -4.85
C GLU A 47 -2.09 9.78 -3.67
N ALA A 48 -2.45 8.53 -3.90
CA ALA A 48 -2.42 7.48 -2.89
C ALA A 48 -0.99 7.25 -2.36
N LEU A 49 0.01 7.23 -3.25
CA LEU A 49 1.41 7.12 -2.86
C LEU A 49 1.87 8.39 -2.12
N HIS A 50 1.54 9.58 -2.61
CA HIS A 50 1.87 10.84 -1.94
C HIS A 50 1.34 10.83 -0.51
N ARG A 51 0.05 10.56 -0.31
CA ARG A 51 -0.57 10.45 1.03
C ARG A 51 0.11 9.40 1.89
N THR A 52 0.45 8.25 1.31
CA THR A 52 1.16 7.19 2.03
C THR A 52 2.51 7.65 2.55
N LEU A 53 3.31 8.32 1.70
CA LEU A 53 4.64 8.81 2.06
C LEU A 53 4.60 9.99 3.04
N THR A 54 3.59 10.87 2.94
CA THR A 54 3.51 12.07 3.81
C THR A 54 2.82 11.82 5.14
N THR A 55 1.81 10.94 5.19
CA THR A 55 1.05 10.67 6.42
C THR A 55 1.62 9.51 7.24
N GLY A 56 2.45 8.65 6.64
CA GLY A 56 2.89 7.40 7.26
C GLY A 56 1.76 6.37 7.45
N ARG A 57 0.61 6.56 6.79
CA ARG A 57 -0.53 5.63 6.80
C ARG A 57 -0.76 5.11 5.39
N ALA A 58 -0.93 3.80 5.25
CA ALA A 58 -1.16 3.20 3.95
C ALA A 58 -2.51 3.69 3.36
N THR A 59 -2.43 4.36 2.22
CA THR A 59 -3.58 4.86 1.45
C THR A 59 -3.60 4.20 0.09
N TYR A 60 -4.77 3.71 -0.35
CA TYR A 60 -4.93 2.99 -1.60
C TYR A 60 -6.05 3.57 -2.45
N TRP A 61 -6.08 3.24 -3.74
CA TRP A 61 -7.11 3.61 -4.71
C TRP A 61 -8.02 2.44 -5.09
N SER A 62 -9.33 2.57 -4.84
CA SER A 62 -10.31 1.51 -5.08
C SER A 62 -10.73 1.51 -6.53
N ARG A 63 -10.28 0.51 -7.28
CA ARG A 63 -10.67 0.38 -8.69
C ARG A 63 -12.19 0.22 -8.86
N SER A 64 -12.85 -0.48 -7.94
CA SER A 64 -14.30 -0.70 -7.98
C SER A 64 -15.10 0.51 -7.47
N ARG A 65 -14.70 1.10 -6.34
CA ARG A 65 -15.42 2.24 -5.73
C ARG A 65 -15.00 3.60 -6.30
N ARG A 66 -13.88 3.64 -7.03
CA ARG A 66 -13.26 4.85 -7.60
C ARG A 66 -13.05 5.92 -6.55
N GLU A 67 -12.53 5.50 -5.39
CA GLU A 67 -12.28 6.36 -4.24
C GLU A 67 -10.97 5.97 -3.55
N TYR A 68 -10.36 6.94 -2.87
CA TYR A 68 -9.25 6.70 -1.98
C TYR A 68 -9.75 6.09 -0.67
N TRP A 69 -8.99 5.15 -0.11
CA TRP A 69 -9.24 4.66 1.24
C TRP A 69 -7.92 4.54 2.02
N VAL A 70 -7.92 5.07 3.24
CA VAL A 70 -6.82 4.87 4.17
C VAL A 70 -7.11 3.59 4.95
N LYS A 71 -6.18 2.63 4.93
CA LYS A 71 -6.40 1.32 5.56
C LYS A 71 -6.61 1.51 7.07
N GLY A 72 -7.75 0.99 7.52
CA GLY A 72 -8.13 0.97 8.92
C GLY A 72 -9.03 2.11 9.39
N ASP A 73 -9.35 3.13 8.58
CA ASP A 73 -10.11 4.29 9.05
C ASP A 73 -11.53 3.95 9.55
N THR A 74 -12.16 2.92 8.99
CA THR A 74 -13.48 2.44 9.46
C THR A 74 -13.35 1.35 10.52
N SER A 75 -12.39 0.44 10.37
CA SER A 75 -12.28 -0.78 11.21
C SER A 75 -11.36 -0.64 12.43
N GLY A 76 -10.53 0.40 12.51
CA GLY A 76 -9.40 0.49 13.44
C GLY A 76 -8.18 -0.37 13.05
N HIS A 77 -8.30 -1.26 12.07
CA HIS A 77 -7.19 -2.10 11.61
C HIS A 77 -6.20 -1.36 10.69
N VAL A 78 -5.40 -0.48 11.30
CA VAL A 78 -4.52 0.46 10.61
C VAL A 78 -3.19 -0.15 10.16
N GLN A 79 -2.61 0.42 9.11
CA GLN A 79 -1.26 0.10 8.64
C GLN A 79 -0.36 1.33 8.79
N HIS A 80 0.64 1.22 9.67
CA HIS A 80 1.67 2.25 9.85
C HIS A 80 2.85 1.94 8.95
N VAL A 81 3.13 2.83 7.99
CA VAL A 81 4.20 2.65 7.01
C VAL A 81 5.55 2.79 7.70
N LYS A 82 6.43 1.80 7.50
CA LYS A 82 7.82 1.82 7.97
C LYS A 82 8.80 2.10 6.84
N SER A 83 8.54 1.58 5.64
CA SER A 83 9.31 1.89 4.44
C SER A 83 8.52 1.57 3.17
N VAL A 84 8.85 2.27 2.08
CA VAL A 84 8.34 1.97 0.74
C VAL A 84 9.52 1.78 -0.20
N ALA A 85 9.47 0.72 -1.02
CA ALA A 85 10.48 0.45 -2.04
C ALA A 85 9.80 0.24 -3.41
N LEU A 86 10.48 0.64 -4.47
CA LEU A 86 10.16 0.23 -5.84
C LEU A 86 10.85 -1.11 -6.12
N ASP A 87 10.25 -1.92 -6.97
CA ASP A 87 10.95 -3.03 -7.61
C ASP A 87 11.93 -2.53 -8.70
N CYS A 88 12.52 -3.47 -9.45
CA CYS A 88 13.66 -3.18 -10.31
C CYS A 88 13.31 -2.38 -11.57
N ASP A 89 12.09 -2.48 -12.07
CA ASP A 89 11.61 -1.73 -13.24
C ASP A 89 10.53 -0.70 -12.89
N GLY A 90 10.23 -0.54 -11.59
CA GLY A 90 9.44 0.55 -11.05
C GLY A 90 7.94 0.39 -11.28
N ASP A 91 7.48 -0.81 -11.65
CA ASP A 91 6.07 -1.06 -11.87
C ASP A 91 5.33 -1.59 -10.65
N THR A 92 6.05 -1.93 -9.57
CA THR A 92 5.46 -2.41 -8.31
C THR A 92 6.08 -1.75 -7.07
N LEU A 93 5.25 -1.50 -6.06
CA LEU A 93 5.66 -1.02 -4.74
C LEU A 93 5.65 -2.14 -3.70
N LEU A 94 6.71 -2.24 -2.90
CA LEU A 94 6.71 -2.95 -1.62
C LEU A 94 6.52 -1.94 -0.48
N VAL A 95 5.39 -2.04 0.22
CA VAL A 95 5.04 -1.19 1.35
C VAL A 95 5.21 -2.01 2.63
N LYS A 96 6.32 -1.82 3.34
CA LYS A 96 6.52 -2.43 4.65
C LYS A 96 5.74 -1.66 5.70
N VAL A 97 4.84 -2.35 6.39
CA VAL A 97 3.91 -1.79 7.37
C VAL A 97 3.99 -2.51 8.70
N ASP A 98 3.64 -1.81 9.75
CA ASP A 98 3.26 -2.38 11.04
C ASP A 98 1.74 -2.38 11.10
N GLN A 99 1.17 -3.59 10.97
CA GLN A 99 -0.27 -3.79 10.92
C GLN A 99 -0.85 -3.93 12.32
N ILE A 100 -1.84 -3.10 12.61
CA ILE A 100 -2.70 -3.24 13.80
C ILE A 100 -3.97 -3.99 13.41
N GLY A 101 -4.34 -5.03 14.14
CA GLY A 101 -5.52 -5.85 13.85
C GLY A 101 -5.41 -6.61 12.53
N ALA A 102 -6.56 -6.89 11.89
CA ALA A 102 -6.62 -7.69 10.68
C ALA A 102 -6.32 -6.88 9.40
N ALA A 103 -5.46 -7.41 8.52
CA ALA A 103 -5.30 -6.84 7.19
C ALA A 103 -6.53 -7.14 6.31
N CYS A 104 -7.11 -8.33 6.44
CA CYS A 104 -8.25 -8.77 5.65
C CYS A 104 -9.58 -8.28 6.22
N HIS A 105 -10.58 -8.08 5.35
CA HIS A 105 -11.94 -7.71 5.74
C HIS A 105 -12.71 -8.88 6.37
N THR A 106 -12.22 -10.11 6.23
CA THR A 106 -12.79 -11.32 6.87
C THR A 106 -12.43 -11.42 8.35
N GLY A 107 -11.51 -10.58 8.84
CA GLY A 107 -10.93 -10.68 10.18
C GLY A 107 -9.57 -11.38 10.20
N ASP A 108 -9.12 -11.92 9.07
CA ASP A 108 -7.86 -12.66 9.00
C ASP A 108 -6.62 -11.74 8.98
N ARG A 109 -5.51 -12.28 9.49
CA ARG A 109 -4.22 -11.59 9.60
C ARG A 109 -3.73 -11.11 8.23
N THR A 110 -3.85 -11.96 7.22
CA THR A 110 -3.49 -11.72 5.82
C THR A 110 -4.63 -12.15 4.90
N CYS A 111 -4.69 -11.59 3.70
CA CYS A 111 -5.62 -12.00 2.65
C CYS A 111 -5.28 -13.36 2.01
N PHE A 112 -4.14 -13.97 2.34
CA PHE A 112 -3.56 -15.09 1.59
C PHE A 112 -3.62 -16.46 2.30
N ASP A 113 -4.34 -16.59 3.42
CA ASP A 113 -4.39 -17.84 4.19
C ASP A 113 -5.52 -18.80 3.81
N ALA A 114 -6.65 -18.27 3.32
CA ALA A 114 -7.89 -19.04 3.24
C ALA A 114 -7.96 -20.07 2.10
N ASP A 115 -7.26 -19.82 0.98
CA ASP A 115 -7.37 -20.64 -0.23
C ASP A 115 -6.00 -20.81 -0.91
N VAL A 116 -5.20 -21.74 -0.39
CA VAL A 116 -3.86 -22.04 -0.89
C VAL A 116 -3.95 -22.98 -2.09
N LEU A 117 -3.45 -22.51 -3.23
CA LEU A 117 -3.44 -23.31 -4.46
C LEU A 117 -2.40 -24.43 -4.39
N PRO A 118 -2.74 -25.67 -4.82
CA PRO A 118 -1.78 -26.75 -4.87
C PRO A 118 -0.75 -26.51 -5.97
N LEU A 119 0.50 -26.90 -5.71
CA LEU A 119 1.53 -26.96 -6.74
C LEU A 119 1.28 -28.16 -7.67
N GLY A 120 1.51 -27.97 -8.97
CA GLY A 120 1.60 -29.08 -9.90
C GLY A 120 2.70 -30.03 -9.45
N LYS A 121 2.38 -31.32 -9.35
CA LYS A 121 3.37 -32.37 -9.07
C LYS A 121 4.36 -32.48 -10.22
#